data_AF-A0A7S3C644-F1
#
_entry.id   AF-A0A7S3C644-F1
#
_cell.length_a   1.000
_cell.length_b   1.000
_cell.length_c   1.000
_cell.angle_alpha   90.00
_cell.angle_beta   90.00
_cell.angle_gamma   90.00
#
_symmetry.space_group_name_H-M   'P 1'
#
loop_
_entity.id
_entity.type
_entity.pdbx_description
1 polymer ?
#
loop_
_entity_poly.entity_id
_entity_poly.type
_entity_poly.pdbx_seq_one_letter_code
_entity_poly.pdbx_strand_id
1 'polypeptide(L)'
;INACVYWYIASRAGLCGMSWVASQTVRSQPLCEADLVTQYITSLYWSVMTMSTTGYGRINATTEAEQTYCMFAMLFGSLMYFYFVLQVCNMVANNNIAQVWRRRYLDNVLE
;
A
#
# COMPACT_ATOMS: atom_id res chain seq x y z
N ILE A 1 -5.01 -8.25 -3.31
CA ILE A 1 -4.24 -8.53 -4.54
C ILE A 1 -2.74 -8.42 -4.26
N ASN A 2 -2.22 -7.25 -3.86
CA ASN A 2 -0.79 -7.06 -3.55
C ASN A 2 -0.21 -8.11 -2.58
N ALA A 3 -0.98 -8.51 -1.55
CA ALA A 3 -0.55 -9.53 -0.58
C ALA A 3 -0.37 -10.91 -1.21
N CYS A 4 -1.35 -11.33 -2.02
CA CYS A 4 -1.32 -12.62 -2.71
C CYS A 4 -0.18 -12.69 -3.71
N VAL A 5 0.05 -11.61 -4.46
CA VAL A 5 1.15 -11.53 -5.44
C VAL A 5 2.50 -11.54 -4.72
N TYR A 6 2.63 -10.82 -3.61
CA TYR A 6 3.88 -10.80 -2.84
C TYR A 6 4.21 -12.15 -2.20
N TRP A 7 3.20 -12.87 -1.71
CA TRP A 7 3.35 -14.26 -1.24
C TRP A 7 3.66 -15.22 -2.39
N TYR A 8 3.04 -15.05 -3.56
CA TYR A 8 3.31 -15.86 -4.75
C TYR A 8 4.75 -15.67 -5.26
N ILE A 9 5.29 -14.46 -5.21
CA ILE A 9 6.68 -14.21 -5.60
C ILE A 9 7.65 -14.94 -4.64
N ALA A 10 7.37 -14.90 -3.33
CA ALA A 10 8.14 -15.68 -2.36
C ALA A 10 8.01 -17.19 -2.58
N SER A 11 6.83 -17.68 -2.95
CA SER A 11 6.65 -19.12 -3.21
C SER A 11 7.46 -19.60 -4.42
N ARG A 12 7.61 -18.74 -5.43
CA ARG A 12 8.48 -18.99 -6.60
C ARG A 12 9.98 -18.88 -6.29
N ALA A 13 10.36 -18.02 -5.34
CA ALA A 13 11.74 -17.89 -4.86
C ALA A 13 12.15 -19.00 -3.86
N GLY A 14 11.18 -19.76 -3.35
CA GLY A 14 11.36 -20.77 -2.32
C GLY A 14 11.07 -20.20 -0.94
N LEU A 15 10.00 -20.67 -0.29
CA LEU A 15 9.51 -20.10 0.97
C LEU A 15 10.55 -20.15 2.10
N CYS A 16 11.31 -21.25 2.22
CA CYS A 16 12.42 -21.38 3.17
C CYS A 16 13.80 -21.14 2.53
N GLY A 17 13.86 -20.63 1.30
CA GLY A 17 15.08 -20.25 0.60
C GLY A 17 15.50 -18.80 0.91
N MET A 18 16.14 -18.12 -0.03
CA MET A 18 16.45 -16.68 0.08
C MET A 18 15.23 -15.82 -0.30
N SER A 19 14.13 -15.96 0.45
CA SER A 19 12.93 -15.14 0.26
C SER A 19 12.65 -14.28 1.49
N TRP A 20 11.81 -13.25 1.32
CA TRP A 20 11.38 -12.40 2.43
C TRP A 20 10.68 -13.18 3.53
N VAL A 21 10.11 -14.35 3.23
CA VAL A 21 9.42 -15.21 4.21
C VAL A 21 10.44 -15.88 5.13
N ALA A 22 11.57 -16.34 4.59
CA ALA A 22 12.61 -16.99 5.37
C ALA A 22 13.35 -16.02 6.33
N SER A 23 13.39 -14.72 6.01
CA SER A 23 14.00 -13.71 6.88
C SER A 23 13.14 -13.33 8.09
N GLN A 24 11.89 -13.79 8.14
CA GLN A 24 10.95 -13.45 9.20
C GLN A 24 10.78 -14.61 10.19
N THR A 25 10.70 -14.26 11.47
CA THR A 25 10.34 -15.19 12.54
C THR A 25 9.04 -14.77 13.20
N VAL A 26 8.19 -15.73 13.50
CA VAL A 26 6.91 -15.53 14.18
C VAL A 26 6.79 -16.60 15.25
N ARG A 27 6.46 -16.20 16.49
CA ARG A 27 6.30 -17.15 17.62
C ARG A 27 7.50 -18.10 17.79
N SER A 28 8.71 -17.57 17.63
CA SER A 28 9.98 -18.30 17.77
C SER A 28 10.26 -19.40 16.74
N GLN A 29 9.49 -19.45 15.64
CA GLN A 29 9.71 -20.35 14.50
C GLN A 29 9.88 -19.53 13.20
N PRO A 30 10.59 -20.07 12.19
CA PRO A 30 10.68 -19.42 10.89
C PRO A 30 9.28 -19.32 10.26
N LEU A 31 8.98 -18.17 9.65
CA LEU A 31 7.65 -17.91 9.08
C LEU A 31 7.31 -18.89 7.94
N CYS A 32 8.31 -19.46 7.28
CA CYS A 32 8.11 -20.42 6.20
C CYS A 32 7.50 -21.77 6.65
N GLU A 33 7.68 -22.14 7.92
CA GLU A 33 7.09 -23.34 8.53
C GLU A 33 5.77 -23.05 9.25
N ALA A 34 5.41 -21.76 9.37
CA ALA A 34 4.14 -21.38 9.96
C ALA A 34 2.96 -21.74 9.06
N ASP A 35 1.78 -21.86 9.66
CA ASP A 35 0.53 -22.12 8.94
C ASP A 35 0.26 -21.08 7.84
N LEU A 36 -0.42 -21.49 6.77
CA LEU A 36 -0.74 -20.66 5.61
C LEU A 36 -1.46 -19.37 6.00
N VAL A 37 -2.35 -19.43 7.00
CA VAL A 37 -3.06 -18.25 7.50
C VAL A 37 -2.08 -17.23 8.08
N THR A 38 -1.07 -17.69 8.80
CA THR A 38 -0.06 -16.84 9.44
C THR A 38 0.85 -16.18 8.39
N GLN A 39 1.23 -16.93 7.35
CA GLN A 39 1.99 -16.39 6.23
C GLN A 39 1.16 -15.34 5.47
N TYR A 40 -0.12 -15.61 5.23
CA TYR A 40 -1.02 -14.70 4.55
C TYR A 40 -1.22 -13.40 5.35
N ILE A 41 -1.49 -13.49 6.65
CA ILE A 41 -1.62 -12.31 7.53
C ILE A 41 -0.35 -11.45 7.47
N THR A 42 0.83 -12.06 7.45
CA THR A 42 2.10 -11.33 7.37
C THR A 42 2.28 -10.64 6.01
N SER A 43 1.94 -11.31 4.91
CA SER A 43 1.96 -10.71 3.56
C SER A 43 0.95 -9.56 3.41
N LEU A 44 -0.20 -9.68 4.08
CA LEU A 44 -1.25 -8.67 4.10
C LEU A 44 -0.85 -7.48 4.95
N TYR A 45 -0.21 -7.71 6.10
CA TYR A 45 0.40 -6.68 6.92
C TYR A 45 1.41 -5.85 6.12
N TRP A 46 2.31 -6.49 5.36
CA TRP A 46 3.22 -5.78 4.45
C TRP A 46 2.48 -4.95 3.39
N SER A 47 1.42 -5.51 2.80
CA SER A 47 0.64 -4.82 1.78
C SER A 47 -0.07 -3.59 2.31
N VAL A 48 -0.64 -3.69 3.52
CA VAL A 48 -1.31 -2.56 4.19
C VAL A 48 -0.30 -1.47 4.51
N MET A 49 0.87 -1.81 5.08
CA MET A 49 1.92 -0.83 5.38
C MET A 49 2.41 -0.08 4.13
N THR A 50 2.49 -0.79 3.00
CA THR A 50 2.91 -0.21 1.71
C THR A 50 1.84 0.73 1.18
N MET A 51 0.57 0.31 1.24
CA MET A 51 -0.57 1.11 0.80
C MET A 51 -0.79 2.35 1.66
N SER A 52 -0.61 2.23 2.98
CA SER A 52 -0.71 3.36 3.92
C SER A 52 0.56 4.21 3.98
N THR A 53 1.58 3.87 3.19
CA THR A 53 2.91 4.53 3.18
C THR A 53 3.59 4.59 4.56
N THR A 54 3.20 3.73 5.50
CA THR A 54 3.76 3.73 6.86
C THR A 54 5.14 3.09 6.90
N GLY A 55 5.31 1.96 6.20
CA GLY A 55 6.63 1.37 5.91
C GLY A 55 7.56 1.14 7.12
N TYR A 56 7.16 0.38 8.14
CA TYR A 56 8.01 0.10 9.31
C TYR A 56 9.34 -0.64 9.00
N GLY A 57 9.54 -1.12 7.76
CA GLY A 57 10.80 -1.73 7.31
C GLY A 57 11.08 -3.13 7.86
N ARG A 58 10.18 -3.70 8.67
CA ARG A 58 10.38 -5.02 9.29
C ARG A 58 10.42 -6.18 8.30
N ILE A 59 9.69 -6.05 7.19
CA ILE A 59 9.62 -7.04 6.10
C ILE A 59 10.32 -6.41 4.90
N ASN A 60 11.46 -6.98 4.54
CA ASN A 60 12.30 -6.52 3.44
C ASN A 60 12.45 -7.61 2.37
N ALA A 61 12.56 -7.18 1.12
CA ALA A 61 12.84 -8.05 0.01
C ALA A 61 14.31 -8.47 0.04
N THR A 62 14.55 -9.77 -0.10
CA THR A 62 15.89 -10.38 0.00
C THR A 62 16.47 -10.69 -1.38
N THR A 63 15.61 -11.04 -2.33
CA THR A 63 16.00 -11.33 -3.71
C THR A 63 15.73 -10.13 -4.64
N GLU A 64 16.57 -9.94 -5.65
CA GLU A 64 16.43 -8.87 -6.67
C GLU A 64 15.03 -8.81 -7.32
N ALA A 65 14.43 -9.98 -7.57
CA ALA A 65 13.07 -10.08 -8.10
C ALA A 65 12.01 -9.56 -7.12
N GLU A 66 12.16 -9.84 -5.82
CA GLU A 66 11.28 -9.31 -4.77
C GLU A 66 11.45 -7.80 -4.65
N GLN A 67 12.69 -7.31 -4.70
CA GLN A 67 12.98 -5.87 -4.60
C GLN A 67 12.38 -5.10 -5.77
N THR A 68 12.55 -5.60 -6.99
CA THR A 68 11.97 -4.99 -8.20
C THR A 68 10.46 -4.92 -8.10
N TYR A 69 9.80 -5.99 -7.65
CA TYR A 69 8.35 -5.99 -7.43
C TYR A 69 7.94 -4.99 -6.33
N CYS A 70 8.65 -4.94 -5.21
CA CYS A 70 8.38 -3.98 -4.12
C CYS A 70 8.44 -2.54 -4.62
N MET A 71 9.43 -2.19 -5.45
CA MET A 71 9.54 -0.85 -6.06
C MET A 71 8.30 -0.52 -6.89
N PHE A 72 7.88 -1.41 -7.79
CA PHE A 72 6.66 -1.19 -8.58
C PHE A 72 5.41 -1.11 -7.70
N ALA A 73 5.26 -2.00 -6.71
CA ALA A 73 4.11 -2.01 -5.80
C ALA A 73 4.00 -0.70 -5.01
N MET A 74 5.12 -0.13 -4.57
CA MET A 74 5.17 1.17 -3.90
C MET A 74 4.78 2.31 -4.85
N LEU A 75 5.30 2.32 -6.08
CA LEU A 75 4.96 3.33 -7.08
C LEU A 75 3.46 3.29 -7.43
N PHE A 76 2.93 2.12 -7.79
CA PHE A 76 1.50 1.96 -8.08
C PHE A 76 0.62 2.29 -6.87
N GLY A 77 1.03 1.88 -5.67
CA GLY A 77 0.31 2.20 -4.43
C GLY A 77 0.20 3.69 -4.17
N SER A 78 1.31 4.42 -4.31
CA SER A 78 1.34 5.88 -4.12
C SER A 78 0.53 6.64 -5.17
N LEU A 79 0.63 6.24 -6.44
CA LEU A 79 -0.14 6.85 -7.54
C LEU A 79 -1.65 6.62 -7.36
N MET A 80 -2.05 5.41 -6.96
CA MET A 80 -3.44 5.09 -6.68
C MET A 80 -3.96 5.93 -5.51
N TYR A 81 -3.19 6.05 -4.43
CA TYR A 81 -3.56 6.88 -3.29
C TYR A 81 -3.73 8.36 -3.69
N PHE A 82 -2.77 8.91 -4.43
CA PHE A 82 -2.85 10.28 -4.93
C PHE A 82 -4.08 10.48 -5.83
N TYR A 83 -4.37 9.53 -6.72
CA TYR A 83 -5.58 9.56 -7.54
C TYR A 83 -6.85 9.61 -6.69
N PHE A 84 -6.96 8.79 -5.64
CA PHE A 84 -8.10 8.83 -4.73
C PHE A 84 -8.25 10.19 -4.06
N VAL A 85 -7.15 10.78 -3.57
CA VAL A 85 -7.17 12.12 -2.97
C VAL A 85 -7.64 13.17 -3.98
N LEU A 86 -7.13 13.12 -5.22
CA LEU A 86 -7.57 14.02 -6.29
C LEU A 86 -9.06 13.88 -6.61
N GLN A 87 -9.61 12.67 -6.61
CA GLN A 87 -11.04 12.46 -6.84
C GLN A 87 -11.89 13.08 -5.73
N VAL A 88 -11.45 12.97 -4.47
CA VAL A 88 -12.12 13.63 -3.35
C VAL A 88 -12.05 15.16 -3.48
N CYS A 89 -10.89 15.71 -3.85
CA CYS A 89 -10.75 17.14 -4.10
C CYS A 89 -11.67 17.62 -5.23
N ASN A 90 -11.76 16.86 -6.34
CA ASN A 90 -12.65 17.17 -7.46
C ASN A 90 -14.13 17.15 -7.04
N MET A 91 -14.52 16.17 -6.22
CA MET A 91 -15.89 16.08 -5.67
C MET A 91 -16.20 17.29 -4.76
N VAL A 92 -15.31 17.64 -3.86
CA VAL A 92 -15.47 18.78 -2.94
C VAL A 92 -15.51 20.09 -3.72
N ALA A 93 -14.62 20.26 -4.70
CA ALA A 93 -14.63 21.41 -5.58
C ALA A 93 -16.00 21.54 -6.27
N ASN A 94 -16.47 20.47 -6.92
CA ASN A 94 -17.76 20.49 -7.61
C ASN A 94 -18.94 20.82 -6.70
N ASN A 95 -18.98 20.30 -5.47
CA ASN A 95 -20.03 20.63 -4.51
C ASN A 95 -19.98 22.08 -4.04
N ASN A 96 -18.79 22.68 -3.96
CA ASN A 96 -18.61 24.05 -3.46
C ASN A 96 -18.67 25.12 -4.56
N ILE A 97 -18.65 24.78 -5.85
CA ILE A 97 -18.67 25.75 -6.96
C ILE A 97 -19.86 26.73 -6.81
N ALA A 98 -21.07 26.22 -6.58
CA ALA A 98 -22.27 27.07 -6.42
C ALA A 98 -22.19 27.99 -5.19
N GLN A 99 -21.56 27.53 -4.11
CA GLN A 99 -21.38 28.33 -2.90
C GLN A 99 -20.32 29.43 -3.07
N VAL A 100 -19.26 29.16 -3.84
CA VAL A 100 -18.22 30.14 -4.15
C VAL A 100 -18.77 31.27 -5.01
N TRP A 101 -19.56 30.96 -6.04
CA TRP A 101 -20.22 31.99 -6.86
C TRP A 101 -21.16 32.87 -6.04
N ARG A 102 -21.93 32.26 -5.14
CA ARG A 102 -22.81 32.99 -4.22
C ARG A 102 -22.03 33.92 -3.30
N ARG A 103 -20.91 33.45 -2.71
CA ARG A 103 -20.05 34.29 -1.86
C ARG A 103 -19.48 35.48 -2.63
N ARG A 104 -18.91 35.25 -3.82
CA ARG A 104 -18.35 36.32 -4.66
C ARG A 104 -19.39 37.38 -5.04
N TYR A 105 -20.62 36.97 -5.35
CA TYR A 105 -21.69 37.91 -5.64
C TYR A 105 -22.01 38.81 -4.43
N LEU A 106 -22.10 38.22 -3.23
CA LEU A 106 -22.36 38.97 -2.01
C LEU A 106 -21.24 39.97 -1.71
N ASP A 107 -19.98 39.58 -1.89
CA ASP A 107 -18.83 40.47 -1.68
C ASP A 107 -18.88 41.69 -2.63
N ASN A 108 -19.19 41.47 -3.92
CA ASN A 108 -19.30 42.55 -4.90
C ASN A 108 -20.49 43.51 -4.67
N VAL A 109 -21.52 43.08 -3.93
CA VAL A 109 -22.70 43.92 -3.64
C VAL A 109 -22.49 44.74 -2.35
N LEU A 110 -21.55 44.33 -1.50
CA LEU A 110 -21.23 44.99 -0.23
C LEU A 110 -20.12 46.06 -0.38
N GLU A 111 -19.46 46.15 -1.54
CA GLU A 111 -18.60 47.28 -1.95
C GLU A 111 -19.43 48.43 -2.55
#